data_AF-G8YVN3-F1
#
_entry.id   AF-G8YVN3-F1
#
_cell.length_a   1.000
_cell.length_b   1.000
_cell.length_c   1.000
_cell.angle_alpha   90.00
_cell.angle_beta   90.00
_cell.angle_gamma   90.00
#
_symmetry.space_group_name_H-M   'P 1'
#
loop_
_entity.id
_entity.type
_entity.pdbx_description
1 polymer ?
#
loop_
_entity_poly.entity_id
_entity_poly.type
_entity_poly.pdbx_seq_one_letter_code
_entity_poly.pdbx_strand_id
1 'polypeptide(L)'
;MVQTRKQAGGRTKEGSAHAPKSRHSTDKGTSEEPEMKKVNIGTNISEEDILTARSGNELIGIIHQLTNTKQDELFKAYKRESEKKLEQYKTTIKDLEKELERKQEIINKSSNTSSDAFLETPLKNKKNPTMYVSPIRKRKSAEQDSSLISQDQLSKELETIGVTLDMLELLTGLRIVNFEEDKSKLHFDVKQISTSGDDSEISVEYRLIIGKNFTSTAEINYIPSFLESLDDGSDESMNMSDDGTRSNARILTKILPDYFCDSLTFPYNTLSQFYTKMNRALNKASKNPTE
;
A
#
# COMPACT_ATOMS: atom_id res chain seq x y z
N MET A 1 -47.91 -23.51 43.63
CA MET A 1 -48.89 -23.63 42.53
C MET A 1 -48.37 -22.74 41.40
N VAL A 2 -47.98 -23.18 40.21
CA VAL A 2 -48.29 -24.37 39.41
C VAL A 2 -47.04 -24.76 38.61
N GLN A 3 -46.83 -26.07 38.47
CA GLN A 3 -45.82 -26.73 37.64
C GLN A 3 -46.15 -26.64 36.16
N THR A 4 -45.14 -26.71 35.29
CA THR A 4 -44.95 -27.67 34.16
C THR A 4 -43.82 -27.15 33.24
N ARG A 5 -43.03 -27.89 32.45
CA ARG A 5 -42.41 -29.24 32.39
C ARG A 5 -42.12 -29.51 30.89
N LYS A 6 -40.85 -29.80 30.55
CA LYS A 6 -40.33 -30.61 29.39
C LYS A 6 -40.63 -30.12 27.95
N GLN A 7 -39.88 -30.45 26.88
CA GLN A 7 -38.79 -31.39 26.53
C GLN A 7 -38.13 -30.86 25.21
N ALA A 8 -36.80 -30.87 25.03
CA ALA A 8 -35.91 -31.89 24.44
C ALA A 8 -35.75 -31.90 22.89
N GLY A 9 -34.49 -32.12 22.46
CA GLY A 9 -34.00 -32.35 21.10
C GLY A 9 -32.87 -31.35 20.78
N GLY A 10 -31.60 -31.69 20.57
CA GLY A 10 -30.93 -32.93 20.19
C GLY A 10 -30.04 -32.61 18.99
N ARG A 11 -28.71 -32.58 19.14
CA ARG A 11 -27.77 -32.73 18.02
C ARG A 11 -26.32 -33.00 18.48
N THR A 12 -25.81 -34.10 17.97
CA THR A 12 -24.45 -34.63 18.01
C THR A 12 -23.55 -34.01 16.93
N LYS A 13 -22.23 -34.02 17.19
CA LYS A 13 -21.07 -34.27 16.29
C LYS A 13 -19.85 -33.56 16.90
N GLU A 14 -18.90 -34.28 17.52
CA GLU A 14 -17.76 -34.97 16.89
C GLU A 14 -16.96 -34.09 15.91
N GLY A 15 -15.71 -33.81 16.28
CA GLY A 15 -14.75 -33.04 15.49
C GLY A 15 -13.36 -33.14 16.11
N SER A 16 -12.79 -34.34 16.02
CA SER A 16 -11.46 -34.72 16.49
C SER A 16 -10.34 -33.97 15.76
N ALA A 17 -9.31 -33.60 16.52
CA ALA A 17 -8.05 -33.05 16.05
C ALA A 17 -7.22 -34.13 15.34
N HIS A 18 -6.78 -33.86 14.11
CA HIS A 18 -5.66 -34.58 13.50
C HIS A 18 -4.81 -33.67 12.62
N ALA A 19 -3.58 -33.44 13.07
CA ALA A 19 -2.47 -32.94 12.26
C ALA A 19 -2.02 -34.01 11.25
N PRO A 20 -1.61 -33.64 10.02
CA PRO A 20 -0.87 -34.54 9.16
C PRO A 20 0.63 -34.41 9.40
N LYS A 21 1.23 -35.55 9.74
CA LYS A 21 2.67 -35.80 9.85
C LYS A 21 3.33 -35.80 8.47
N SER A 22 4.54 -35.24 8.46
CA SER A 22 5.68 -35.56 7.61
C SER A 22 5.69 -37.01 7.10
N ARG A 23 5.91 -37.16 5.79
CA ARG A 23 6.55 -38.33 5.20
C ARG A 23 7.60 -37.89 4.18
N HIS A 24 8.84 -38.22 4.51
CA HIS A 24 9.93 -38.38 3.58
C HIS A 24 9.58 -39.42 2.51
N SER A 25 9.82 -39.05 1.26
CA SER A 25 10.17 -39.99 0.19
C SER A 25 11.27 -39.34 -0.63
N THR A 26 12.51 -39.67 -0.27
CA THR A 26 13.67 -39.58 -1.17
C THR A 26 13.46 -40.59 -2.28
N ASP A 27 13.16 -40.12 -3.48
CA ASP A 27 13.28 -40.95 -4.68
C ASP A 27 14.47 -40.44 -5.51
N LYS A 28 15.53 -41.25 -5.51
CA LYS A 28 16.68 -41.14 -6.40
C LYS A 28 16.27 -41.78 -7.73
N GLY A 29 15.65 -41.00 -8.60
CA GLY A 29 15.47 -41.34 -10.00
C GLY A 29 16.60 -40.76 -10.83
N THR A 30 17.71 -41.48 -10.92
CA THR A 30 18.73 -41.26 -11.96
C THR A 30 18.12 -41.72 -13.28
N SER A 31 17.46 -40.82 -14.00
CA SER A 31 17.06 -41.07 -15.39
C SER A 31 18.25 -40.70 -16.27
N GLU A 32 18.99 -41.73 -16.68
CA GLU A 32 19.94 -41.66 -17.79
C GLU A 32 19.22 -41.11 -19.03
N GLU A 33 19.68 -39.95 -19.47
CA GLU A 33 19.29 -39.30 -20.72
C GLU A 33 19.78 -40.16 -21.89
N PRO A 34 18.91 -40.68 -22.78
CA PRO A 34 19.39 -41.17 -24.05
C PRO A 34 19.75 -39.96 -24.91
N GLU A 35 21.04 -39.77 -25.20
CA GLU A 35 21.53 -38.82 -26.19
C GLU A 35 20.85 -39.11 -27.54
N MET A 36 19.84 -38.31 -27.88
CA MET A 36 19.25 -38.31 -29.22
C MET A 36 19.96 -37.27 -30.09
N LYS A 37 20.49 -37.75 -31.21
CA LYS A 37 21.08 -36.93 -32.28
C LYS A 37 20.10 -35.82 -32.67
N LYS A 38 20.54 -34.57 -32.54
CA LYS A 38 19.82 -33.39 -33.01
C LYS A 38 19.61 -33.49 -34.51
N VAL A 39 18.41 -33.87 -34.92
CA VAL A 39 17.96 -33.68 -36.31
C VAL A 39 17.50 -32.23 -36.39
N ASN A 40 18.24 -31.44 -37.17
CA ASN A 40 17.99 -30.02 -37.33
C ASN A 40 16.86 -29.84 -38.36
N ILE A 41 15.61 -29.88 -37.89
CA ILE A 41 14.42 -29.59 -38.70
C ILE A 41 13.93 -28.19 -38.32
N GLY A 42 13.85 -27.32 -39.33
CA GLY A 42 13.53 -25.90 -39.18
C GLY A 42 12.18 -25.63 -38.51
N THR A 43 12.04 -24.42 -37.98
CA THR A 43 10.96 -23.96 -37.07
C THR A 43 9.54 -23.89 -37.65
N ASN A 44 9.27 -24.45 -38.84
CA ASN A 44 7.96 -24.45 -39.46
C ASN A 44 7.60 -25.89 -39.88
N ILE A 45 6.94 -26.62 -38.97
CA ILE A 45 6.44 -27.97 -39.22
C ILE A 45 5.11 -27.83 -39.97
N SER A 46 5.04 -28.35 -41.20
CA SER A 46 3.84 -28.38 -42.04
C SER A 46 3.03 -29.66 -41.82
N GLU A 47 1.74 -29.68 -42.19
CA GLU A 47 0.89 -30.88 -42.15
C GLU A 47 1.48 -32.04 -42.97
N GLU A 48 2.24 -31.72 -44.01
CA GLU A 48 2.97 -32.68 -44.84
C GLU A 48 4.12 -33.40 -44.10
N ASP A 49 4.72 -32.76 -43.09
CA ASP A 49 5.81 -33.35 -42.29
C ASP A 49 5.28 -34.41 -41.31
N ILE A 50 4.02 -34.27 -40.86
CA ILE A 50 3.34 -35.25 -40.01
C ILE A 50 2.93 -36.48 -40.84
N LEU A 51 2.50 -36.26 -42.09
CA LEU A 51 2.07 -37.33 -43.00
C LEU A 51 3.23 -38.14 -43.58
N THR A 52 4.44 -37.57 -43.60
CA THR A 52 5.63 -38.23 -44.14
C THR A 52 6.47 -38.96 -43.09
N ALA A 53 6.19 -38.77 -41.79
CA ALA A 53 6.88 -39.46 -40.71
C ALA A 53 6.63 -40.98 -40.77
N ARG A 54 7.69 -41.77 -41.01
CA ARG A 54 7.61 -43.24 -41.18
C ARG A 54 8.04 -44.02 -39.96
N SER A 55 8.54 -43.34 -38.93
CA SER A 55 8.99 -43.93 -37.67
C SER A 55 8.28 -43.29 -36.49
N GLY A 56 7.84 -44.11 -35.53
CA GLY A 56 7.21 -43.61 -34.29
C GLY A 56 8.09 -42.63 -33.52
N ASN A 57 9.42 -42.76 -33.63
CA ASN A 57 10.36 -41.85 -32.97
C ASN A 57 10.45 -40.48 -33.65
N GLU A 58 10.25 -40.40 -34.97
CA GLU A 58 10.20 -39.13 -35.72
C GLU A 58 8.92 -38.36 -35.40
N LEU A 59 7.80 -39.07 -35.32
CA LEU A 59 6.51 -38.49 -34.91
C LEU A 59 6.56 -37.97 -33.47
N ILE A 60 7.18 -38.70 -32.55
CA ILE A 60 7.41 -38.25 -31.17
C ILE A 60 8.30 -37.00 -31.13
N GLY A 61 9.33 -36.92 -31.98
CA GLY A 61 10.19 -35.74 -32.12
C GLY A 61 9.44 -34.50 -32.61
N ILE A 62 8.58 -34.68 -33.63
CA ILE A 62 7.72 -33.62 -34.19
C ILE A 62 6.70 -33.15 -33.13
N ILE A 63 6.08 -34.08 -32.40
CA ILE A 63 5.14 -33.77 -31.32
C ILE A 63 5.85 -32.99 -30.21
N HIS A 64 7.02 -33.44 -29.74
CA HIS A 64 7.79 -32.71 -28.72
C HIS A 64 8.19 -31.31 -29.19
N GLN A 65 8.50 -31.11 -30.47
CA GLN A 65 8.86 -29.78 -30.98
C GLN A 65 7.64 -28.84 -31.08
N LEU A 66 6.45 -29.38 -31.36
CA LEU A 66 5.19 -28.63 -31.37
C LEU A 66 4.65 -28.34 -29.97
N THR A 67 4.83 -29.26 -29.01
CA THR A 67 4.26 -29.13 -27.65
C THR A 67 5.22 -28.51 -26.63
N ASN A 68 6.54 -28.70 -26.78
CA ASN A 68 7.52 -28.38 -25.71
C ASN A 68 8.46 -27.20 -26.01
N THR A 69 8.19 -26.35 -27.00
CA THR A 69 9.11 -25.25 -27.32
C THR A 69 8.74 -23.96 -26.60
N LYS A 70 7.53 -23.43 -26.83
CA LYS A 70 7.15 -22.10 -26.29
C LYS A 70 6.82 -22.11 -24.80
N GLN A 71 6.11 -23.13 -24.31
CA GLN A 71 5.73 -23.22 -22.89
C GLN A 71 6.94 -23.52 -22.00
N ASP A 72 7.86 -24.38 -22.45
CA ASP A 72 9.08 -24.66 -21.70
C ASP A 72 10.07 -23.49 -21.72
N GLU A 73 10.14 -22.73 -22.83
CA GLU A 73 10.91 -21.49 -22.86
C GLU A 73 10.35 -20.45 -21.89
N LEU A 74 9.02 -20.27 -21.86
CA LEU A 74 8.36 -19.38 -20.91
C LEU A 74 8.59 -19.84 -19.47
N PHE A 75 8.48 -21.14 -19.19
CA PHE A 75 8.73 -21.70 -17.87
C PHE A 75 10.20 -21.55 -17.45
N LYS A 76 11.16 -21.76 -18.37
CA LYS A 76 12.59 -21.53 -18.10
C LYS A 76 12.91 -20.06 -17.87
N ALA A 77 12.29 -19.16 -18.62
CA ALA A 77 12.43 -17.71 -18.44
C ALA A 77 11.88 -17.28 -17.07
N TYR A 78 10.66 -17.72 -16.74
CA TYR A 78 10.04 -17.47 -15.44
C TYR A 78 10.88 -18.04 -14.29
N LYS A 79 11.36 -19.27 -14.40
CA LYS A 79 12.21 -19.91 -13.39
C LYS A 79 13.49 -19.11 -13.16
N ARG A 80 14.17 -18.70 -14.23
CA ARG A 80 15.39 -17.87 -14.15
C ARG A 80 15.10 -16.51 -13.52
N GLU A 81 13.99 -15.88 -13.88
CA GLU A 81 13.60 -14.59 -13.31
C GLU A 81 13.25 -14.71 -11.82
N SER A 82 12.53 -15.76 -11.45
CA SER A 82 12.18 -16.07 -10.06
C SER A 82 13.44 -16.31 -9.21
N GLU A 83 14.40 -17.09 -9.71
CA GLU A 83 15.69 -17.32 -9.05
C GLU A 83 16.48 -16.02 -8.90
N LYS A 84 16.48 -15.15 -9.92
CA LYS A 84 17.14 -13.83 -9.86
C LYS A 84 16.49 -12.93 -8.81
N LYS A 85 15.16 -12.84 -8.76
CA LYS A 85 14.43 -12.06 -7.74
C LYS A 85 14.70 -12.60 -6.34
N LEU A 86 14.72 -13.92 -6.18
CA LEU A 86 15.02 -14.56 -4.89
C LEU A 86 16.43 -14.19 -4.42
N GLU A 87 17.41 -14.18 -5.32
CA GLU A 87 18.78 -13.80 -4.97
C GLU A 87 18.90 -12.31 -4.61
N GLN A 88 18.19 -11.43 -5.33
CA GLN A 88 18.09 -10.01 -4.98
C GLN A 88 17.48 -9.82 -3.58
N TYR A 89 16.37 -10.48 -3.27
CA TYR A 89 15.75 -10.40 -1.95
C TYR A 89 16.69 -10.92 -0.85
N LYS A 90 17.43 -12.01 -1.08
CA LYS A 90 18.43 -12.48 -0.13
C LYS A 90 19.53 -11.46 0.12
N THR A 91 20.01 -10.76 -0.92
CA THR A 91 21.01 -9.71 -0.74
C THR A 91 20.46 -8.54 0.07
N THR A 92 19.25 -8.07 -0.24
CA THR A 92 18.61 -6.98 0.50
C THR A 92 18.35 -7.33 1.96
N ILE A 93 17.88 -8.55 2.24
CA ILE A 93 17.66 -9.02 3.61
C ILE A 93 18.97 -9.00 4.40
N LYS A 94 20.06 -9.50 3.83
CA LYS A 94 21.39 -9.47 4.48
C LYS A 94 21.87 -8.05 4.76
N ASP A 95 21.65 -7.13 3.82
CA ASP A 95 22.04 -5.73 4.00
C ASP A 95 21.23 -5.06 5.11
N LEU A 96 19.93 -5.32 5.17
CA LEU A 96 19.05 -4.82 6.24
C LEU A 96 19.41 -5.43 7.61
N GLU A 97 19.70 -6.73 7.67
CA GLU A 97 20.18 -7.39 8.90
C GLU A 97 21.48 -6.75 9.40
N LYS A 98 22.41 -6.47 8.50
CA LYS A 98 23.67 -5.79 8.83
C LYS A 98 23.46 -4.35 9.29
N GLU A 99 22.50 -3.63 8.70
CA GLU A 99 22.14 -2.27 9.13
C GLU A 99 21.49 -2.28 10.52
N LEU A 100 20.63 -3.26 10.81
CA LEU A 100 20.03 -3.46 12.13
C LEU A 100 21.10 -3.77 13.18
N GLU A 101 22.03 -4.66 12.89
CA GLU A 101 23.15 -4.97 13.78
C GLU A 101 23.99 -3.72 14.07
N ARG A 102 24.32 -2.94 13.03
CA ARG A 102 25.04 -1.67 13.18
C ARG A 102 24.27 -0.66 14.05
N LYS A 103 22.95 -0.52 13.86
CA LYS A 103 22.12 0.38 14.67
C LYS A 103 22.04 -0.10 16.12
N GLN A 104 21.90 -1.40 16.34
CA GLN A 104 21.89 -1.99 17.68
C GLN A 104 23.24 -1.79 18.40
N GLU A 105 24.36 -1.91 17.70
CA GLU A 105 25.67 -1.58 18.25
C GLU A 105 25.79 -0.11 18.67
N ILE A 106 25.27 0.83 17.87
CA ILE A 106 25.30 2.26 18.19
C ILE A 106 24.46 2.55 19.44
N ILE A 107 23.29 1.90 19.57
CA ILE A 107 22.44 2.01 20.76
C ILE A 107 23.19 1.49 21.99
N ASN A 108 23.77 0.29 21.91
CA ASN A 108 24.51 -0.31 23.03
C ASN A 108 25.75 0.51 23.40
N LYS A 109 26.47 1.08 22.42
CA LYS A 109 27.59 1.99 22.66
C LYS A 109 27.12 3.26 23.38
N SER A 110 25.98 3.82 22.98
CA SER A 110 25.42 5.03 23.60
C SER A 110 24.88 4.78 25.02
N SER A 111 24.31 3.60 25.30
CA SER A 111 23.88 3.24 26.65
C SER A 111 25.07 3.00 27.58
N ASN A 112 26.15 2.39 27.07
CA ASN A 112 27.34 2.11 27.88
C ASN A 112 28.22 3.36 28.11
N THR A 113 28.22 4.34 27.20
CA THR A 113 28.85 5.65 27.46
C THR A 113 28.08 6.50 28.48
N SER A 114 26.82 6.15 28.76
CA SER A 114 25.99 6.84 29.77
C SER A 114 26.18 6.29 31.19
N SER A 115 26.82 5.12 31.35
CA SER A 115 27.06 4.51 32.67
C SER A 115 28.40 4.89 33.33
N ASP A 116 29.34 5.50 32.59
CA ASP A 116 30.69 5.80 33.11
C ASP A 116 31.04 7.30 33.23
N ALA A 117 30.10 8.21 32.94
CA ALA A 117 30.29 9.66 33.11
C ALA A 117 29.55 10.19 34.35
N PHE A 118 30.14 9.97 35.51
CA PHE A 118 30.30 10.96 36.58
C PHE A 118 29.10 11.90 36.85
N LEU A 119 28.04 11.37 37.47
CA LEU A 119 27.19 12.15 38.38
C LEU A 119 27.12 11.42 39.72
N GLU A 120 28.21 11.52 40.48
CA GLU A 120 28.21 11.23 41.91
C GLU A 120 27.13 12.09 42.57
N THR A 121 26.04 11.46 42.99
CA THR A 121 25.06 12.08 43.88
C THR A 121 25.64 12.08 45.30
N PRO A 122 25.84 13.24 45.94
CA PRO A 122 26.35 13.30 47.31
C PRO A 122 25.18 13.10 48.27
N LEU A 123 24.66 11.88 48.37
CA LEU A 123 23.57 11.53 49.29
C LEU A 123 24.02 10.47 50.29
N LYS A 124 25.14 10.76 50.97
CA LYS A 124 25.52 10.02 52.17
C LYS A 124 26.15 10.96 53.19
N ASN A 125 25.35 11.87 53.77
CA ASN A 125 25.64 12.37 55.10
C ASN A 125 24.38 12.82 55.86
N LYS A 126 24.21 12.20 57.03
CA LYS A 126 23.20 12.50 58.05
C LYS A 126 23.46 13.89 58.65
N LYS A 127 22.41 14.72 58.67
CA LYS A 127 21.99 15.70 59.70
C LYS A 127 21.46 16.96 59.01
N ASN A 128 20.19 17.28 59.29
CA ASN A 128 19.39 18.45 58.89
C ASN A 128 18.56 18.25 57.60
N PRO A 129 17.23 18.07 57.70
CA PRO A 129 16.34 17.99 56.54
C PRO A 129 15.92 19.41 56.14
N THR A 130 16.82 20.23 55.62
CA THR A 130 16.40 21.40 54.85
C THR A 130 16.05 20.90 53.45
N MET A 131 14.78 20.53 53.28
CA MET A 131 14.20 20.15 52.00
C MET A 131 14.38 21.31 51.01
N TYR A 132 15.34 21.17 50.10
CA TYR A 132 15.48 22.08 48.96
C TYR A 132 14.33 21.80 48.00
N VAL A 133 13.31 22.67 48.00
CA VAL A 133 12.24 22.62 47.02
C VAL A 133 12.70 23.42 45.81
N SER A 134 12.87 22.74 44.67
CA SER A 134 13.18 23.41 43.41
C SER A 134 12.10 24.46 43.08
N PRO A 135 12.47 25.67 42.61
CA PRO A 135 11.50 26.71 42.24
C PRO A 135 10.46 26.30 41.19
N ILE A 136 10.69 25.18 40.50
CA ILE A 136 9.79 24.60 39.49
C ILE A 136 8.58 23.89 40.14
N ARG A 137 8.62 23.56 41.44
CA ARG A 137 7.61 22.74 42.12
C ARG A 137 6.75 23.46 43.16
N LYS A 138 6.58 24.78 43.06
CA LYS A 138 5.60 25.51 43.87
C LYS A 138 4.70 26.39 43.01
N ARG A 139 3.60 25.80 42.55
CA ARG A 139 2.23 26.36 42.52
C ARG A 139 1.28 25.28 41.97
N LYS A 140 0.85 24.39 42.86
CA LYS A 140 -0.47 23.76 42.71
C LYS A 140 -1.40 24.51 43.63
N SER A 141 -2.19 25.41 43.04
CA SER A 141 -3.54 25.74 43.49
C SER A 141 -4.09 26.85 42.60
N ALA A 142 -5.13 26.47 41.84
CA ALA A 142 -6.05 27.29 41.05
C ALA A 142 -5.52 27.81 39.69
N GLU A 143 -6.13 27.28 38.61
CA GLU A 143 -6.19 27.85 37.26
C GLU A 143 -4.92 27.76 36.39
N GLN A 144 -4.70 26.59 35.76
CA GLN A 144 -4.28 26.41 34.35
C GLN A 144 -3.76 24.97 34.13
N ASP A 145 -4.70 24.03 33.97
CA ASP A 145 -4.44 22.68 33.48
C ASP A 145 -4.07 22.71 31.98
N SER A 146 -2.82 22.98 31.62
CA SER A 146 -2.40 23.01 30.20
C SER A 146 -0.93 22.71 29.91
N SER A 147 -0.30 21.70 30.54
CA SER A 147 1.05 21.29 30.07
C SER A 147 1.48 19.85 30.27
N LEU A 148 0.57 18.92 30.54
CA LEU A 148 0.86 17.49 30.43
C LEU A 148 -0.32 16.81 29.74
N ILE A 149 -0.38 16.92 28.41
CA ILE A 149 -1.24 16.07 27.59
C ILE A 149 -0.84 14.64 27.94
N SER A 150 -1.73 13.91 28.61
CA SER A 150 -1.48 12.50 28.92
C SER A 150 -1.32 11.76 27.60
N GLN A 151 -0.35 10.85 27.48
CA GLN A 151 -0.17 10.04 26.26
C GLN A 151 -1.47 9.32 25.85
N ASP A 152 -2.30 8.98 26.84
CA ASP A 152 -3.64 8.42 26.64
C ASP A 152 -4.64 9.42 26.06
N GLN A 153 -4.52 10.71 26.37
CA GLN A 153 -5.34 11.77 25.76
C GLN A 153 -4.94 11.99 24.31
N LEU A 154 -3.64 12.05 24.01
CA LEU A 154 -3.15 12.17 22.62
C LEU A 154 -3.59 10.97 21.77
N SER A 155 -3.49 9.76 22.31
CA SER A 155 -3.91 8.54 21.60
C SER A 155 -5.42 8.56 21.30
N LYS A 156 -6.24 9.01 22.24
CA LYS A 156 -7.69 9.16 22.05
C LYS A 156 -8.04 10.27 21.06
N GLU A 157 -7.31 11.38 21.08
CA GLU A 157 -7.48 12.46 20.11
C GLU A 157 -7.15 11.99 18.70
N LEU A 158 -6.03 11.27 18.51
CA LEU A 158 -5.66 10.70 17.22
C LEU A 158 -6.67 9.66 16.72
N GLU A 159 -7.20 8.81 17.61
CA GLU A 159 -8.29 7.88 17.27
C GLU A 159 -9.55 8.64 16.85
N THR A 160 -9.92 9.68 17.60
CA THR A 160 -11.09 10.51 17.28
C THR A 160 -10.90 11.21 15.94
N ILE A 161 -9.71 11.77 15.68
CA ILE A 161 -9.38 12.41 14.39
C ILE A 161 -9.51 11.39 13.26
N GLY A 162 -8.94 10.19 13.41
CA GLY A 162 -9.05 9.11 12.43
C GLY A 162 -10.51 8.78 12.11
N VAL A 163 -11.33 8.55 13.13
CA VAL A 163 -12.77 8.29 12.96
C VAL A 163 -13.49 9.44 12.27
N THR A 164 -13.17 10.69 12.61
CA THR A 164 -13.79 11.86 11.95
C THR A 164 -13.37 11.99 10.48
N LEU A 165 -12.12 11.67 10.13
CA LEU A 165 -11.64 11.69 8.76
C LEU A 165 -12.28 10.58 7.92
N ASP A 166 -12.37 9.37 8.46
CA ASP A 166 -13.06 8.25 7.82
C ASP A 166 -14.55 8.57 7.61
N MET A 167 -15.20 9.20 8.59
CA MET A 167 -16.58 9.65 8.47
C MET A 167 -16.74 10.70 7.36
N LEU A 168 -15.82 11.67 7.28
CA LEU A 168 -15.84 12.69 6.22
C LEU A 168 -15.63 12.06 4.84
N GLU A 169 -14.71 11.10 4.72
CA GLU A 169 -14.47 10.34 3.49
C GLU A 169 -15.73 9.60 3.04
N LEU A 170 -16.37 8.85 3.93
CA LEU A 170 -17.60 8.11 3.62
C LEU A 170 -18.78 9.02 3.24
N LEU A 171 -18.91 10.18 3.88
CA LEU A 171 -20.05 11.08 3.64
C LEU A 171 -19.86 11.94 2.38
N THR A 172 -18.62 12.34 2.08
CA THR A 172 -18.34 13.35 1.04
C THR A 172 -17.59 12.79 -0.16
N GLY A 173 -16.99 11.61 -0.03
CA GLY A 173 -16.06 11.04 -0.99
C GLY A 173 -14.70 11.75 -1.02
N LEU A 174 -14.42 12.65 -0.07
CA LEU A 174 -13.18 13.43 -0.03
C LEU A 174 -12.23 12.90 1.03
N ARG A 175 -10.97 12.70 0.61
CA ARG A 175 -9.87 12.34 1.49
C ARG A 175 -8.69 13.28 1.27
N ILE A 176 -8.16 13.82 2.36
CA ILE A 176 -6.87 14.52 2.33
C ILE A 176 -5.78 13.45 2.47
N VAL A 177 -4.99 13.28 1.42
CA VAL A 177 -3.90 12.29 1.37
C VAL A 177 -2.66 12.81 2.08
N ASN A 178 -2.34 14.08 1.87
CA ASN A 178 -1.18 14.74 2.43
C ASN A 178 -1.48 16.22 2.72
N PHE A 179 -0.79 16.76 3.73
CA PHE A 179 -0.87 18.16 4.13
C PHE A 179 0.53 18.70 4.35
N GLU A 180 0.87 19.75 3.61
CA GLU A 180 2.16 20.44 3.73
C GLU A 180 1.95 21.93 3.98
N GLU A 181 2.71 22.47 4.93
CA GLU A 181 2.61 23.87 5.35
C GLU A 181 3.92 24.61 5.08
N ASP A 182 3.85 25.56 4.16
CA ASP A 182 4.93 26.47 3.82
C ASP A 182 4.82 27.79 4.60
N LYS A 183 5.85 28.64 4.53
CA LYS A 183 5.84 29.96 5.22
C LYS A 183 4.65 30.84 4.81
N SER A 184 4.17 30.74 3.57
CA SER A 184 3.13 31.59 3.00
C SER A 184 1.92 30.84 2.45
N LYS A 185 1.98 29.51 2.32
CA LYS A 185 0.98 28.70 1.63
C LYS A 185 0.68 27.41 2.40
N LEU A 186 -0.50 26.87 2.17
CA LEU A 186 -0.97 25.58 2.65
C LEU A 186 -1.24 24.71 1.41
N HIS A 187 -0.68 23.51 1.39
CA HIS A 187 -0.78 22.55 0.30
C HIS A 187 -1.57 21.34 0.79
N PHE A 188 -2.62 21.00 0.06
CA PHE A 188 -3.49 19.86 0.34
C PHE A 188 -3.50 18.94 -0.86
N ASP A 189 -3.02 17.71 -0.69
CA ASP A 189 -3.21 16.67 -1.69
C ASP A 189 -4.54 15.98 -1.39
N VAL A 190 -5.46 16.06 -2.34
CA VAL A 190 -6.84 15.64 -2.18
C VAL A 190 -7.14 14.52 -3.16
N LYS A 191 -7.72 13.45 -2.65
CA LYS A 191 -8.33 12.38 -3.42
C LYS A 191 -9.84 12.46 -3.26
N GLN A 192 -10.55 12.51 -4.38
CA GLN A 192 -12.00 12.59 -4.40
C GLN A 192 -12.57 11.41 -5.18
N ILE A 193 -13.45 10.65 -4.55
CA ILE A 193 -14.00 9.40 -5.07
C ILE A 193 -15.50 9.59 -5.33
N SER A 194 -16.01 8.90 -6.35
CA SER A 194 -17.46 8.77 -6.56
C SER A 194 -18.15 8.21 -5.31
N THR A 195 -19.22 8.87 -4.87
CA THR A 195 -20.06 8.40 -3.75
C THR A 195 -21.25 7.57 -4.23
N SER A 196 -21.38 7.37 -5.54
CA SER A 196 -22.37 6.46 -6.11
C SER A 196 -21.88 5.03 -5.92
N GLY A 197 -22.63 4.21 -5.17
CA GLY A 197 -22.23 2.87 -4.73
C GLY A 197 -22.20 1.78 -5.81
N ASP A 198 -21.74 2.11 -7.01
CA ASP A 198 -21.44 1.14 -8.08
C ASP A 198 -19.97 0.72 -8.00
N ASP A 199 -19.66 -0.53 -8.37
CA ASP A 199 -18.35 -1.20 -8.22
C ASP A 199 -17.18 -0.54 -8.98
N SER A 200 -17.44 0.52 -9.77
CA SER A 200 -16.40 1.28 -10.46
C SER A 200 -16.00 2.52 -9.66
N GLU A 201 -14.95 2.39 -8.86
CA GLU A 201 -14.40 3.44 -8.01
C GLU A 201 -13.59 4.45 -8.84
N ILE A 202 -14.29 5.34 -9.57
CA ILE A 202 -13.66 6.46 -10.27
C ILE A 202 -13.19 7.48 -9.22
N SER A 203 -11.91 7.86 -9.27
CA SER A 203 -11.32 8.81 -8.32
C SER A 203 -10.47 9.88 -9.00
N VAL A 204 -10.50 11.11 -8.51
CA VAL A 204 -9.70 12.24 -9.00
C VAL A 204 -8.70 12.64 -7.93
N GLU A 205 -7.45 12.80 -8.32
CA GLU A 205 -6.38 13.28 -7.46
C GLU A 205 -5.93 14.67 -7.91
N TYR A 206 -5.82 15.59 -6.97
CA TYR A 206 -5.43 16.97 -7.23
C TYR A 206 -4.86 17.65 -6.00
N ARG A 207 -4.16 18.76 -6.21
CA ARG A 207 -3.59 19.60 -5.16
C ARG A 207 -4.33 20.92 -5.06
N LEU A 208 -4.69 21.32 -3.85
CA LEU A 208 -5.19 22.67 -3.53
C LEU A 208 -4.12 23.45 -2.78
N ILE A 209 -3.84 24.66 -3.24
CA ILE A 209 -2.87 25.57 -2.64
C ILE A 209 -3.59 26.83 -2.19
N ILE A 210 -3.54 27.12 -0.88
CA ILE A 210 -4.23 28.25 -0.26
C ILE A 210 -3.19 29.17 0.37
N GLY A 211 -3.25 30.47 0.08
CA GLY A 211 -2.40 31.45 0.75
C GLY A 211 -2.79 31.66 2.21
N LYS A 212 -1.81 31.74 3.12
CA LYS A 212 -2.05 32.03 4.56
C LYS A 212 -2.61 33.43 4.84
N ASN A 213 -2.54 34.32 3.85
CA ASN A 213 -3.12 35.65 3.94
C ASN A 213 -4.65 35.55 3.73
N PHE A 214 -5.35 35.11 4.77
CA PHE A 214 -6.81 34.96 4.81
C PHE A 214 -7.59 36.28 4.83
N THR A 215 -6.99 37.39 4.39
CA THR A 215 -7.76 38.56 3.99
C THR A 215 -8.86 38.12 3.04
N SER A 216 -10.06 38.69 3.14
CA SER A 216 -11.35 38.24 2.56
C SER A 216 -11.38 37.85 1.06
N THR A 217 -10.25 37.95 0.37
CA THR A 217 -9.94 37.56 -1.01
C THR A 217 -8.92 36.41 -1.06
N ALA A 218 -9.03 35.42 -0.18
CA ALA A 218 -8.14 34.25 -0.25
C ALA A 218 -8.39 33.52 -1.58
N GLU A 219 -7.35 33.38 -2.40
CA GLU A 219 -7.38 32.64 -3.66
C GLU A 219 -6.90 31.20 -3.41
N ILE A 220 -7.54 30.27 -4.11
CA ILE A 220 -7.21 28.85 -4.12
C ILE A 220 -6.66 28.54 -5.51
N ASN A 221 -5.47 27.93 -5.54
CA ASN A 221 -4.94 27.35 -6.77
C ASN A 221 -5.19 25.85 -6.77
N TYR A 222 -5.89 25.37 -7.79
CA TYR A 222 -6.14 23.98 -8.09
C TYR A 222 -5.16 23.49 -9.14
N ILE A 223 -4.53 22.34 -8.88
CA ILE A 223 -3.62 21.67 -9.81
C ILE A 223 -4.06 20.21 -9.94
N PRO A 224 -4.50 19.75 -11.12
CA PRO A 224 -4.83 18.34 -11.33
C PRO A 224 -3.56 17.49 -11.34
N SER A 225 -3.48 16.45 -10.50
CA SER A 225 -2.33 15.52 -10.48
C SER A 225 -2.65 14.19 -11.18
N PHE A 226 -3.92 13.86 -11.37
CA PHE A 226 -4.34 12.63 -12.06
C PHE A 226 -3.86 12.53 -13.53
N LEU A 227 -3.48 13.66 -14.14
CA LEU A 227 -2.96 13.73 -15.50
C LEU A 227 -1.49 13.31 -15.61
N GLU A 228 -0.72 13.33 -14.51
CA GLU A 228 0.69 12.91 -14.52
C GLU A 228 0.84 11.47 -15.04
N SER A 229 -0.14 10.60 -14.74
CA SER A 229 -0.19 9.22 -15.22
C SER A 229 -0.33 9.07 -16.75
N LEU A 230 -0.81 10.11 -17.45
CA LEU A 230 -0.99 10.13 -18.92
C LEU A 230 0.24 10.64 -19.67
N ASP A 231 1.02 11.54 -19.05
CA ASP A 231 2.17 12.22 -19.66
C ASP A 231 3.48 11.41 -19.60
N ASP A 232 3.49 10.28 -18.88
CA ASP A 232 4.56 9.27 -18.93
C ASP A 232 4.58 8.56 -20.30
N GLY A 233 4.95 9.31 -21.32
CA GLY A 233 5.11 8.87 -22.68
C GLY A 233 6.19 7.80 -22.77
N SER A 234 5.85 6.72 -23.49
CA SER A 234 6.79 5.95 -24.31
C SER A 234 7.82 5.03 -23.67
N ASP A 235 7.67 4.59 -22.41
CA ASP A 235 8.36 3.38 -21.97
C ASP A 235 7.35 2.30 -21.58
N GLU A 236 7.17 1.32 -22.47
CA GLU A 236 6.59 0.01 -22.18
C GLU A 236 7.52 -0.80 -21.23
N SER A 237 7.95 -0.18 -20.13
CA SER A 237 8.81 -0.83 -19.15
C SER A 237 8.14 -0.87 -17.77
N MET A 238 7.65 -2.08 -17.47
CA MET A 238 7.73 -2.70 -16.15
C MET A 238 6.72 -2.40 -15.03
N ASN A 239 5.58 -1.73 -15.24
CA ASN A 239 4.54 -1.66 -14.19
C ASN A 239 3.18 -2.18 -14.67
N MET A 240 2.96 -3.49 -14.54
CA MET A 240 1.65 -4.18 -14.71
C MET A 240 0.56 -3.71 -13.71
N SER A 241 0.87 -2.76 -12.83
CA SER A 241 -0.02 -2.22 -11.80
C SER A 241 -0.63 -0.85 -12.14
N ASP A 242 -0.24 -0.21 -13.25
CA ASP A 242 -0.64 1.18 -13.56
C ASP A 242 -1.74 1.30 -14.65
N ASP A 243 -2.23 0.18 -15.17
CA ASP A 243 -3.32 0.17 -16.16
C ASP A 243 -4.62 0.78 -15.59
N GLY A 244 -4.88 0.58 -14.30
CA GLY A 244 -6.03 1.15 -13.60
C GLY A 244 -5.98 2.67 -13.52
N THR A 245 -4.83 3.25 -13.17
CA THR A 245 -4.65 4.71 -13.03
C THR A 245 -4.80 5.41 -14.37
N ARG A 246 -4.17 4.86 -15.42
CA ARG A 246 -4.23 5.40 -16.79
C ARG A 246 -5.62 5.29 -17.38
N SER A 247 -6.30 4.16 -17.17
CA SER A 247 -7.70 3.98 -17.59
C SER A 247 -8.62 4.99 -16.89
N ASN A 248 -8.46 5.16 -15.58
CA ASN A 248 -9.18 6.14 -14.79
C ASN A 248 -8.95 7.57 -15.31
N ALA A 249 -7.71 7.99 -15.53
CA ALA A 249 -7.39 9.31 -16.07
C ALA A 249 -8.03 9.57 -17.45
N ARG A 250 -8.07 8.58 -18.34
CA ARG A 250 -8.78 8.68 -19.63
C ARG A 250 -10.29 8.85 -19.45
N ILE A 251 -10.90 8.15 -18.51
CA ILE A 251 -12.33 8.34 -18.19
C ILE A 251 -12.55 9.74 -17.65
N LEU A 252 -11.71 10.20 -16.72
CA LEU A 252 -11.77 11.54 -16.13
C LEU A 252 -11.76 12.65 -17.19
N THR A 253 -10.88 12.57 -18.18
CA THR A 253 -10.81 13.56 -19.27
C THR A 253 -12.08 13.64 -20.12
N LYS A 254 -12.93 12.60 -20.12
CA LYS A 254 -14.20 12.60 -20.86
C LYS A 254 -15.37 13.13 -20.03
N ILE A 255 -15.33 12.94 -18.72
CA ILE A 255 -16.47 13.23 -17.82
C ILE A 255 -16.34 14.59 -17.14
N LEU A 256 -15.10 15.04 -16.92
CA LEU A 256 -14.80 16.32 -16.32
C LEU A 256 -14.86 17.41 -17.40
N PRO A 257 -15.40 18.59 -17.09
CA PRO A 257 -15.22 19.75 -17.95
C PRO A 257 -13.74 20.05 -18.20
N ASP A 258 -13.38 20.46 -19.42
CA ASP A 258 -12.00 20.69 -19.86
C ASP A 258 -11.18 21.54 -18.89
N TYR A 259 -11.79 22.56 -18.30
CA TYR A 259 -11.13 23.47 -17.37
C TYR A 259 -10.65 22.77 -16.07
N PHE A 260 -11.22 21.62 -15.68
CA PHE A 260 -10.69 20.82 -14.56
C PHE A 260 -9.45 20.00 -14.93
N CYS A 261 -9.13 19.89 -16.21
CA CYS A 261 -7.86 19.31 -16.66
C CYS A 261 -6.72 20.34 -16.64
N ASP A 262 -7.05 21.62 -16.46
CA ASP A 262 -6.07 22.69 -16.36
C ASP A 262 -5.89 23.17 -14.90
N SER A 263 -4.79 23.86 -14.65
CA SER A 263 -4.60 24.57 -13.38
C SER A 263 -5.55 25.77 -13.30
N LEU A 264 -6.28 25.87 -12.19
CA LEU A 264 -7.29 26.92 -11.98
C LEU A 264 -6.95 27.77 -10.77
N THR A 265 -7.26 29.06 -10.83
CA THR A 265 -7.26 29.94 -9.67
C THR A 265 -8.67 30.47 -9.47
N PHE A 266 -9.21 30.31 -8.26
CA PHE A 266 -10.55 30.78 -7.93
C PHE A 266 -10.63 31.24 -6.47
N PRO A 267 -11.57 32.14 -6.13
CA PRO A 267 -11.69 32.66 -4.77
C PRO A 267 -12.24 31.60 -3.81
N TYR A 268 -11.84 31.68 -2.54
CA TYR A 268 -12.22 30.71 -1.50
C TYR A 268 -13.74 30.54 -1.34
N ASN A 269 -14.52 31.61 -1.56
CA ASN A 269 -15.98 31.57 -1.46
C ASN A 269 -16.66 30.65 -2.49
N THR A 270 -15.98 30.26 -3.58
CA THR A 270 -16.51 29.32 -4.58
C THR A 270 -16.03 27.88 -4.38
N LEU A 271 -15.27 27.59 -3.33
CA LEU A 271 -14.74 26.24 -3.06
C LEU A 271 -15.84 25.18 -2.92
N SER A 272 -16.95 25.51 -2.26
CA SER A 272 -18.11 24.60 -2.15
C SER A 272 -18.74 24.29 -3.51
N GLN A 273 -18.76 25.27 -4.41
CA GLN A 273 -19.28 25.10 -5.78
C GLN A 273 -18.35 24.23 -6.61
N PHE A 274 -17.03 24.40 -6.44
CA PHE A 274 -16.00 23.56 -7.04
C PHE A 274 -16.23 22.08 -6.66
N TYR A 275 -16.32 21.77 -5.36
CA TYR A 275 -16.56 20.40 -4.89
C TYR A 275 -17.89 19.83 -5.41
N THR A 276 -18.95 20.64 -5.43
CA THR A 276 -20.27 20.22 -5.96
C THR A 276 -20.20 19.87 -7.44
N LYS A 277 -19.46 20.65 -8.24
CA LYS A 277 -19.26 20.39 -9.67
C LYS A 277 -18.44 19.13 -9.90
N MET A 278 -17.35 18.94 -9.15
CA MET A 278 -16.52 17.74 -9.22
C MET A 278 -17.31 16.49 -8.86
N ASN A 279 -17.99 16.48 -7.70
CA ASN A 279 -18.82 15.35 -7.26
C ASN A 279 -19.93 15.02 -8.26
N ARG A 280 -20.56 16.04 -8.86
CA ARG A 280 -21.60 15.81 -9.88
C ARG A 280 -21.03 15.19 -11.16
N ALA A 281 -19.81 15.53 -11.56
CA ALA A 281 -19.17 14.94 -12.72
C ALA A 281 -18.79 13.47 -12.45
N LEU A 282 -18.20 13.20 -11.28
CA LEU A 282 -17.83 11.83 -10.88
C LEU A 282 -19.04 10.89 -10.77
N ASN A 283 -20.11 11.35 -10.11
CA ASN A 283 -21.34 10.58 -9.95
C ASN A 283 -22.18 10.43 -11.24
N LYS A 284 -21.86 11.18 -12.31
CA LYS A 284 -22.46 10.95 -13.63
C LYS A 284 -21.76 9.80 -14.36
N ALA A 285 -20.44 9.73 -14.22
CA ALA A 285 -19.63 8.72 -14.87
C ALA A 285 -19.91 7.31 -14.33
N SER A 286 -20.11 7.19 -13.02
CA SER A 286 -20.50 5.91 -12.40
C SER A 286 -21.83 5.37 -12.93
N LYS A 287 -22.75 6.24 -13.36
CA LYS A 287 -24.09 5.86 -13.85
C LYS A 287 -24.13 5.49 -15.32
N ASN A 288 -23.20 6.01 -16.14
CA ASN A 288 -23.13 5.77 -17.58
C ASN A 288 -21.70 5.41 -18.01
N PRO A 289 -21.17 4.22 -17.68
CA PRO A 289 -19.83 3.80 -18.06
C PRO A 289 -19.65 3.46 -19.57
N THR A 290 -20.70 3.57 -20.38
CA THR A 290 -20.69 3.22 -21.82
C THR A 290 -21.53 4.18 -22.65
N GLU A 291 -20.90 5.24 -23.17
CA GLU A 291 -21.19 5.81 -24.50
C GLU A 291 -19.88 6.22 -25.18
#